data_AF-A0AAV6YSV4-F1
#
_entry.id   AF-A0AAV6YSV4-F1
#
_cell.length_a   1.000
_cell.length_b   1.000
_cell.length_c   1.000
_cell.angle_alpha   90.00
_cell.angle_beta   90.00
_cell.angle_gamma   90.00
#
_symmetry.space_group_name_H-M   'P 1'
#
loop_
_entity.id
_entity.type
_entity.pdbx_description
1 polymer ?
#
loop_
_entity_poly.entity_id
_entity_poly.type
_entity_poly.pdbx_seq_one_letter_code
_entity_poly.pdbx_strand_id
1 'polypeptide(L)'
;NWKKCDAIAKVLASCPQQSTTVEEYYRTVCPQILDLLHIENLLTARQFQRVATETFLKMGRDQPQLAEKYLILPMLKPLLNCTKTKAGNKHLFKMHAGLCHE
;
A
#
# COMPACT_ATOMS: atom_id res chain seq x y z
N ASN A 1 2.25 -15.42 16.65
CA ASN A 1 1.38 -16.61 16.39
C ASN A 1 0.68 -16.37 15.07
N TRP A 2 0.97 -17.15 14.04
CA TRP A 2 0.46 -16.90 12.69
C TRP A 2 -1.05 -17.09 12.53
N LYS A 3 -1.67 -17.98 13.31
CA LYS A 3 -3.12 -18.19 13.29
C LYS A 3 -3.87 -16.95 13.78
N LYS A 4 -3.28 -16.20 14.72
CA LYS A 4 -3.83 -14.90 15.15
C LYS A 4 -3.80 -13.88 14.02
N CYS A 5 -2.68 -13.80 13.29
CA CYS A 5 -2.58 -12.92 12.12
C CYS A 5 -3.60 -13.27 11.03
N ASP A 6 -3.78 -14.56 10.74
CA ASP A 6 -4.78 -15.03 9.78
C ASP A 6 -6.21 -14.67 10.22
N ALA A 7 -6.55 -14.85 11.50
CA ALA A 7 -7.85 -14.44 12.04
C ALA A 7 -8.08 -12.93 11.90
N ILE A 8 -7.07 -12.11 12.24
CA ILE A 8 -7.16 -10.65 12.09
C ILE A 8 -7.32 -10.27 10.62
N ALA A 9 -6.55 -10.88 9.72
CA ALA A 9 -6.63 -10.60 8.28
C ALA A 9 -8.02 -10.92 7.72
N LYS A 10 -8.65 -12.02 8.17
CA LYS A 10 -10.03 -12.36 7.79
C LYS A 10 -11.04 -11.32 8.28
N VAL A 11 -10.87 -10.81 9.50
CA VAL A 11 -11.71 -9.73 10.03
C VAL A 11 -11.54 -8.45 9.21
N LEU A 12 -10.30 -8.05 8.93
CA LEU A 12 -10.01 -6.84 8.14
C LEU A 12 -10.45 -6.95 6.69
N ALA A 13 -10.44 -8.14 6.09
CA ALA A 13 -10.92 -8.34 4.73
C ALA A 13 -12.45 -8.41 4.63
N SER A 14 -13.15 -8.60 5.75
CA SER A 14 -14.59 -8.75 5.77
C SER A 14 -15.28 -7.39 5.97
N CYS A 15 -16.07 -6.99 4.98
CA CYS A 15 -16.89 -5.79 5.08
C CYS A 15 -17.93 -5.94 6.21
N PRO A 16 -17.97 -5.06 7.23
CA PRO A 16 -18.92 -5.17 8.33
C PRO A 16 -20.34 -4.87 7.85
N GLN A 17 -21.34 -5.51 8.46
CA GLN A 17 -22.76 -5.31 8.10
C GLN A 17 -23.26 -3.86 8.27
N GLN A 18 -22.58 -3.08 9.11
CA GLN A 18 -22.90 -1.68 9.38
C GLN A 18 -22.29 -0.71 8.36
N SER A 19 -21.46 -1.19 7.44
CA SER A 19 -20.91 -0.35 6.38
C SER A 19 -22.00 0.02 5.37
N THR A 20 -21.98 1.27 4.91
CA THR A 20 -22.95 1.78 3.93
C THR A 20 -22.82 1.05 2.60
N THR A 21 -21.58 0.77 2.15
CA THR A 21 -21.26 -0.04 0.98
C THR A 21 -19.88 -0.71 1.12
N VAL A 22 -19.64 -1.74 0.31
CA VAL A 22 -18.32 -2.39 0.21
C VAL A 22 -17.25 -1.42 -0.31
N GLU A 23 -17.59 -0.55 -1.25
CA GLU A 23 -16.62 0.43 -1.78
C GLU A 23 -16.20 1.45 -0.71
N GLU A 24 -17.13 1.93 0.12
CA GLU A 24 -16.80 2.87 1.20
C GLU A 24 -15.89 2.23 2.25
N TYR A 25 -16.12 0.95 2.55
CA TYR A 25 -15.23 0.17 3.40
C TYR A 25 -13.82 0.07 2.83
N TYR A 26 -13.68 -0.30 1.55
CA TYR A 26 -12.38 -0.39 0.87
C TYR A 26 -11.66 0.96 0.85
N ARG A 27 -12.38 2.05 0.52
CA ARG A 27 -11.82 3.42 0.56
C ARG A 27 -11.23 3.78 1.92
N THR A 28 -11.86 3.33 3.00
CA THR A 28 -11.47 3.64 4.38
C THR A 28 -10.34 2.75 4.89
N VAL A 29 -10.39 1.45 4.60
CA VAL A 29 -9.50 0.45 5.20
C VAL A 29 -8.23 0.23 4.37
N CYS A 30 -8.31 0.26 3.04
CA CYS A 30 -7.17 -0.04 2.18
C CYS A 30 -5.93 0.83 2.43
N PRO A 31 -6.02 2.15 2.69
CA PRO A 31 -4.86 2.95 3.05
C PRO A 31 -4.14 2.42 4.30
N GLN A 32 -4.89 2.05 5.34
CA GLN A 32 -4.34 1.51 6.59
C GLN A 32 -3.65 0.15 6.36
N ILE A 33 -4.19 -0.69 5.47
CA ILE A 33 -3.54 -1.95 5.09
C ILE A 33 -2.18 -1.69 4.42
N LEU A 34 -2.07 -0.65 3.59
CA LEU A 34 -0.80 -0.26 2.99
C LEU A 34 0.17 0.28 4.03
N ASP A 35 -0.30 1.06 5.01
CA ASP A 35 0.54 1.56 6.10
C ASP A 35 1.09 0.42 6.97
N LEU A 36 0.30 -0.64 7.20
CA LEU A 36 0.75 -1.82 7.94
C LEU A 36 1.91 -2.56 7.25
N LEU A 37 2.07 -2.44 5.93
CA LEU A 37 3.22 -3.00 5.20
C LEU A 37 4.52 -2.22 5.48
N HIS A 38 4.41 -0.96 5.88
CA HIS A 38 5.52 -0.03 6.07
C HIS A 38 5.93 0.15 7.55
N ILE A 39 5.48 -0.72 8.46
CA ILE A 39 5.83 -0.63 9.89
C ILE A 39 7.31 -0.96 10.11
N GLU A 40 8.04 -0.01 10.71
CA GLU A 40 9.48 -0.10 10.98
C GLU A 40 9.83 -0.75 12.33
N ASN A 41 8.86 -0.91 13.24
CA ASN A 41 9.10 -1.51 14.55
C ASN A 41 9.47 -3.00 14.41
N LEU A 42 10.75 -3.32 14.58
CA LEU A 42 11.32 -4.65 14.36
C LEU A 42 10.65 -5.78 15.19
N LEU A 43 10.10 -5.47 16.36
CA LEU A 43 9.47 -6.48 17.23
C LEU A 43 8.10 -6.93 16.69
N THR A 44 7.39 -6.04 16.01
CA THR A 44 6.02 -6.27 15.56
C THR A 44 5.86 -6.29 14.03
N ALA A 45 6.83 -5.75 13.29
CA ALA A 45 6.80 -5.59 11.84
C ALA A 45 6.39 -6.88 11.13
N ARG A 46 6.99 -8.01 11.49
CA ARG A 46 6.66 -9.30 10.87
C ARG A 46 5.19 -9.71 11.04
N GLN A 47 4.59 -9.46 12.20
CA GLN A 47 3.20 -9.83 12.43
C GLN A 47 2.26 -8.89 11.68
N PHE A 48 2.55 -7.59 11.67
CA PHE A 48 1.78 -6.61 10.92
C PHE A 48 1.86 -6.81 9.41
N GLN A 49 3.07 -7.03 8.88
CA GLN A 49 3.27 -7.37 7.47
C GLN A 49 2.49 -8.63 7.09
N ARG A 50 2.47 -9.66 7.95
CA ARG A 50 1.67 -10.86 7.67
C ARG A 50 0.17 -10.57 7.65
N VAL A 51 -0.34 -9.80 8.61
CA VAL A 51 -1.74 -9.37 8.61
C VAL A 51 -2.07 -8.58 7.35
N ALA A 52 -1.23 -7.60 7.00
CA ALA A 52 -1.42 -6.73 5.85
C ALA A 52 -1.41 -7.52 4.53
N THR A 53 -0.42 -8.39 4.34
CA THR A 53 -0.31 -9.23 3.13
C THR A 53 -1.50 -10.18 3.00
N GLU A 54 -1.90 -10.88 4.06
CA GLU A 54 -3.06 -11.78 3.99
C GLU A 54 -4.37 -11.02 3.73
N THR A 55 -4.53 -9.83 4.35
CA THR A 55 -5.69 -8.96 4.09
C THR A 55 -5.70 -8.49 2.64
N PHE A 56 -4.57 -8.02 2.14
CA PHE A 56 -4.39 -7.58 0.75
C PHE A 56 -4.76 -8.69 -0.23
N LEU A 57 -4.21 -9.90 -0.02
CA LEU A 57 -4.49 -11.05 -0.88
C LEU A 57 -5.97 -11.44 -0.84
N LYS A 58 -6.59 -11.44 0.34
CA LYS A 58 -8.00 -11.79 0.47
C LYS A 58 -8.91 -10.74 -0.15
N MET A 59 -8.71 -9.45 0.12
CA MET A 59 -9.46 -8.38 -0.52
C MET A 59 -9.31 -8.39 -2.05
N GLY A 60 -8.12 -8.74 -2.56
CA GLY A 60 -7.85 -8.91 -3.99
C GLY A 60 -8.58 -10.06 -4.63
N ARG A 61 -8.78 -11.17 -3.90
CA ARG A 61 -9.58 -12.31 -4.38
C ARG A 61 -11.08 -12.03 -4.30
N ASP A 62 -11.53 -11.39 -3.22
CA ASP A 62 -12.94 -11.19 -2.95
C ASP A 62 -13.55 -10.07 -3.81
N GLN A 63 -12.82 -8.97 -4.05
CA GLN A 63 -13.27 -7.81 -4.85
C GLN A 63 -12.13 -7.27 -5.73
N PRO A 64 -11.79 -7.95 -6.85
CA PRO A 64 -10.61 -7.60 -7.66
C PRO A 64 -10.60 -6.14 -8.15
N GLN A 65 -11.75 -5.63 -8.61
CA GLN A 65 -11.86 -4.26 -9.15
C GLN A 65 -11.62 -3.19 -8.07
N LEU A 66 -12.16 -3.40 -6.87
CA LEU A 66 -11.96 -2.49 -5.74
C LEU A 66 -10.53 -2.59 -5.21
N ALA A 67 -9.96 -3.81 -5.13
CA ALA A 67 -8.58 -4.00 -4.73
C ALA A 67 -7.60 -3.39 -5.73
N GLU A 68 -7.87 -3.47 -7.03
CA GLU A 68 -7.07 -2.78 -8.03
C GLU A 68 -7.04 -1.27 -7.77
N LYS A 69 -8.22 -0.66 -7.60
CA LYS A 69 -8.39 0.78 -7.38
C LYS A 69 -7.78 1.27 -6.07
N TYR A 70 -7.98 0.55 -4.97
CA TYR A 70 -7.70 1.04 -3.62
C TYR A 70 -6.45 0.41 -2.97
N LEU A 71 -5.91 -0.70 -3.48
CA LEU A 71 -4.69 -1.34 -2.97
C LEU A 71 -3.56 -1.35 -4.02
N ILE A 72 -3.79 -1.98 -5.17
CA ILE A 72 -2.74 -2.28 -6.14
C ILE A 72 -2.24 -1.00 -6.82
N LEU A 73 -3.14 -0.19 -7.40
CA LEU A 73 -2.74 1.06 -8.07
C LEU A 73 -2.05 2.05 -7.11
N PRO A 74 -2.54 2.28 -5.88
CA PRO A 74 -1.82 3.10 -4.91
C PRO A 74 -0.41 2.57 -4.58
N MET A 75 -0.26 1.26 -4.37
CA MET A 75 1.03 0.62 -4.09
C MET A 75 2.01 0.75 -5.26
N LEU A 76 1.52 0.67 -6.50
CA LEU A 76 2.34 0.78 -7.72
C LEU A 76 2.58 2.23 -8.16
N LYS A 77 1.81 3.20 -7.66
CA LYS A 77 1.89 4.61 -8.07
C LYS A 77 3.32 5.19 -7.99
N PRO A 78 4.13 4.93 -6.94
CA PRO A 78 5.52 5.38 -6.91
C PRO A 78 6.36 4.81 -8.07
N LEU A 79 6.19 3.52 -8.39
CA LEU A 79 6.91 2.87 -9.50
C LEU A 79 6.48 3.43 -10.86
N LEU A 80 5.18 3.66 -11.05
CA LEU A 80 4.63 4.28 -12.26
C LEU A 80 5.14 5.72 -12.47
N ASN A 81 5.44 6.45 -11.41
CA ASN A 81 6.05 7.78 -11.52
C ASN A 81 7.50 7.69 -11.99
N CYS A 82 8.25 6.68 -11.55
CA CYS A 82 9.61 6.44 -12.01
C CYS A 82 9.68 6.15 -13.52
N THR A 83 8.69 5.50 -14.11
CA THR A 83 8.68 5.19 -15.56
C THR A 83 8.40 6.40 -16.44
N LYS A 84 7.63 7.39 -15.97
CA LYS A 84 7.32 8.64 -16.69
C LYS A 84 8.53 9.55 -16.87
N THR A 85 9.57 9.37 -16.06
CA THR A 85 10.75 10.25 -15.99
C THR A 85 11.65 10.19 -17.25
N LYS A 86 11.43 9.24 -18.17
CA LYS A 86 12.24 9.12 -19.41
C LYS A 86 11.64 9.76 -20.67
N ALA A 87 10.44 10.34 -20.61
CA ALA A 87 9.83 10.99 -21.79
C ALA A 87 10.04 12.52 -21.86
N GLY A 88 10.74 13.13 -20.90
CA GLY A 88 10.76 14.60 -20.75
C GLY A 88 12.09 15.27 -20.40
N ASN A 89 13.23 14.58 -20.38
CA ASN A 89 14.51 15.21 -20.01
C ASN A 89 15.56 15.11 -21.13
N LYS A 90 15.50 16.07 -22.07
CA LYS A 90 16.67 16.39 -22.91
C LYS A 90 17.60 17.44 -22.29
N HIS A 91 17.33 18.01 -21.10
CA HIS A 91 18.10 19.18 -20.62
C HIS A 91 18.49 19.27 -19.13
N LEU A 92 18.38 18.23 -18.31
CA LEU A 92 18.75 18.31 -16.87
C LEU A 92 20.00 17.51 -16.46
N PHE A 93 20.89 17.23 -17.41
CA PHE A 93 22.29 16.91 -17.11
C PHE A 93 23.18 18.09 -17.52
N LYS A 94 23.13 19.18 -16.75
CA LYS A 94 24.29 20.05 -16.57
C LYS A 94 24.67 20.05 -15.09
N MET A 95 25.57 19.13 -14.80
CA MET A 95 26.62 19.18 -13.79
C MET A 95 27.07 20.62 -13.47
N HIS A 96 27.24 20.95 -12.19
CA HIS A 96 28.24 21.86 -11.55
C HIS A 96 27.93 21.79 -10.04
N ALA A 97 28.65 21.05 -9.18
CA ALA A 97 30.01 21.32 -8.70
C ALA A 97 30.24 22.83 -8.48
N GLY A 98 30.02 23.32 -7.27
CA GLY A 98 30.27 24.72 -6.90
C GLY A 98 29.90 25.01 -5.45
N LEU A 99 30.94 25.20 -4.62
CA LEU A 99 30.94 25.69 -3.24
C LEU A 99 30.04 26.91 -3.01
N CYS A 100 29.40 26.99 -1.83
CA CYS A 100 29.24 28.23 -1.08
C CYS A 100 29.17 27.92 0.43
N HIS A 101 30.23 28.32 1.12
CA HIS A 101 30.22 28.76 2.53
C HIS A 101 29.37 30.02 2.66
N GLU A 102 28.72 30.19 3.82
CA GLU A 102 28.81 31.39 4.66
C GLU A 102 28.89 30.95 6.12
#